data_AF-A0A947P507-F1
#
_entry.id   AF-A0A947P507-F1
#
_cell.length_a   1.000
_cell.length_b   1.000
_cell.length_c   1.000
_cell.angle_alpha   90.00
_cell.angle_beta   90.00
_cell.angle_gamma   90.00
#
_symmetry.space_group_name_H-M   'P 1'
#
loop_
_entity.id
_entity.type
_entity.pdbx_description
1 polymer ?
#
loop_
_entity_poly.entity_id
_entity_poly.type
_entity_poly.pdbx_seq_one_letter_code
_entity_poly.pdbx_strand_id
1 'polypeptide(L)'
;MGVFRNIIKSEDGSILGMVMIFFLILTIIGTAFLSMAAQEGKLSTRSVQRTQALASAESGINIGLWRLNHGPDSQGTFSNGSMSVTYDSVAQILTSTGTSATVSKTVSVELWRDNPFNHIVSYQTQLDTSNYTLNHLKDHGISHFDPLPEVNNAYYDSIASIYGFHHVGDTSFSAPIDTGIHFIDGNVTMKNGSSLFGTLFVTGSIKFLGTVSIQAQQMPDSSLYYPAIVVGDTAETDILGTPLLIIKGAVFSTGYVNFKGDTLTGPIVANKVVLKSGVVITDYGNEKYYKYPPGFLGPDIYDWVKFIKKGSWVSSN
;
A
#
# COMPACT_ATOMS: atom_id res chain seq x y z
N MET A 1 -58.08 -5.37 63.26
CA MET A 1 -57.33 -6.52 62.73
C MET A 1 -58.07 -7.86 62.82
N GLY A 2 -59.41 -7.89 62.98
CA GLY A 2 -60.19 -9.13 63.16
C GLY A 2 -61.06 -9.57 61.97
N VAL A 3 -61.35 -8.69 61.02
CA VAL A 3 -62.28 -8.98 59.91
C VAL A 3 -61.62 -9.82 58.80
N PHE A 4 -60.33 -9.61 58.53
CA PHE A 4 -59.58 -10.43 57.55
C PHE A 4 -59.38 -11.88 58.00
N ARG A 5 -59.47 -12.17 59.31
CA ARG A 5 -59.18 -13.51 59.86
C ARG A 5 -60.35 -14.49 59.70
N ASN A 6 -61.58 -14.00 59.56
CA ASN A 6 -62.79 -14.84 59.39
C ASN A 6 -63.16 -15.10 57.93
N ILE A 7 -62.65 -14.32 56.97
CA ILE A 7 -62.89 -14.55 55.53
C ILE A 7 -62.07 -15.77 55.02
N ILE A 8 -60.92 -16.07 55.64
CA ILE A 8 -60.04 -17.17 55.22
C ILE A 8 -60.54 -18.55 55.72
N LYS A 9 -61.54 -18.59 56.62
CA LYS A 9 -62.08 -19.84 57.21
C LYS A 9 -63.40 -20.32 56.62
N SER A 10 -64.05 -19.57 55.73
CA SER A 10 -65.21 -20.06 54.97
C SER A 10 -64.73 -20.63 53.63
N GLU A 11 -65.26 -21.78 53.21
CA GLU A 11 -64.89 -22.43 51.94
C GLU A 11 -65.01 -21.44 50.75
N ASP A 12 -66.05 -20.62 50.74
CA ASP A 12 -66.29 -19.59 49.72
C ASP A 12 -65.24 -18.45 49.71
N GLY A 13 -64.72 -18.04 50.88
CA GLY A 13 -63.71 -17.00 50.98
C GLY A 13 -62.30 -17.46 50.56
N SER A 14 -62.01 -18.75 50.74
CA SER A 14 -60.75 -19.37 50.28
C SER A 14 -60.68 -19.46 48.76
N ILE A 15 -61.81 -19.74 48.10
CA ILE A 15 -61.95 -19.78 46.64
C ILE A 15 -61.72 -18.40 46.03
N LEU A 16 -62.29 -17.35 46.62
CA LEU A 16 -62.09 -15.97 46.16
C LEU A 16 -60.61 -15.56 46.24
N GLY A 17 -59.91 -15.93 47.32
CA GLY A 17 -58.47 -15.68 47.46
C GLY A 17 -57.63 -16.39 46.39
N MET A 18 -57.98 -17.63 46.06
CA MET A 18 -57.30 -18.41 45.00
C MET A 18 -57.52 -17.80 43.61
N VAL A 19 -58.75 -17.37 43.31
CA VAL A 19 -59.08 -16.69 42.04
C VAL A 19 -58.34 -15.36 41.91
N MET A 20 -58.25 -14.58 42.99
CA MET A 20 -57.51 -13.31 43.02
C MET A 20 -56.01 -13.51 42.78
N ILE A 21 -55.40 -14.53 43.40
CA ILE A 21 -53.98 -14.87 43.18
C ILE A 21 -53.77 -15.33 41.74
N PHE A 22 -54.65 -16.19 41.22
CA PHE A 22 -54.57 -16.66 39.84
C PHE A 22 -54.69 -15.50 38.85
N PHE A 23 -55.64 -14.59 39.08
CA PHE A 23 -55.83 -13.39 38.24
C PHE A 23 -54.63 -12.44 38.30
N LEU A 24 -54.02 -12.27 39.48
CA LEU A 24 -52.80 -11.48 39.64
C LEU A 24 -51.64 -12.08 38.83
N ILE A 25 -51.42 -13.40 38.94
CA ILE A 25 -50.39 -14.10 38.18
C ILE A 25 -50.63 -13.97 36.67
N LEU A 26 -51.88 -14.16 36.23
CA LEU A 26 -52.26 -14.04 34.82
C LEU A 26 -52.05 -12.60 34.30
N THR A 27 -52.31 -11.59 35.12
CA THR A 27 -52.08 -10.19 34.78
C THR A 27 -50.58 -9.89 34.68
N ILE A 28 -49.76 -10.37 35.61
CA ILE A 28 -48.29 -10.20 35.56
C ILE A 28 -47.73 -10.86 34.29
N ILE A 29 -48.13 -12.10 33.99
CA ILE A 29 -47.71 -12.82 32.78
C ILE A 29 -48.17 -12.07 31.51
N GLY A 30 -49.42 -11.60 31.48
CA GLY A 30 -49.96 -10.83 30.35
C GLY A 30 -49.19 -9.52 30.10
N THR A 31 -48.88 -8.77 31.16
CA THR A 31 -48.08 -7.54 31.05
C THR A 31 -46.62 -7.80 30.66
N ALA A 32 -46.04 -8.91 31.12
CA ALA A 32 -44.68 -9.33 30.73
C ALA A 32 -44.61 -9.68 29.23
N PHE A 33 -45.57 -10.46 28.71
CA PHE A 33 -45.63 -10.78 27.27
C PHE A 33 -45.86 -9.54 26.41
N LEU A 34 -46.73 -8.62 26.85
CA LEU A 34 -46.95 -7.36 26.13
C LEU A 34 -45.68 -6.49 26.09
N SER A 35 -44.92 -6.45 27.19
CA SER A 35 -43.65 -5.74 27.28
C SER A 35 -42.58 -6.37 26.37
N MET A 36 -42.50 -7.70 26.35
CA MET A 36 -41.59 -8.44 25.46
C MET A 36 -41.91 -8.18 23.98
N ALA A 37 -43.19 -8.27 23.59
CA ALA A 37 -43.61 -7.96 22.21
C ALA A 37 -43.29 -6.51 21.80
N ALA A 38 -43.48 -5.55 22.72
CA ALA A 38 -43.11 -4.16 22.48
C ALA A 38 -41.58 -3.95 22.36
N GLN A 39 -40.76 -4.78 23.03
CA GLN A 39 -39.30 -4.73 22.94
C GLN A 39 -38.78 -5.38 21.66
N GLU A 40 -39.37 -6.49 21.19
CA GLU A 40 -38.97 -7.15 19.95
C GLU A 40 -39.07 -6.22 18.74
N GLY A 41 -40.13 -5.41 18.65
CA GLY A 41 -40.26 -4.40 17.60
C GLY A 41 -39.13 -3.35 17.63
N LYS A 42 -38.72 -2.91 18.82
CA LYS A 42 -37.60 -1.95 18.98
C LYS A 42 -36.24 -2.58 18.68
N LEU A 43 -36.03 -3.83 19.06
CA LEU A 43 -34.79 -4.56 18.78
C LEU A 43 -34.66 -4.86 17.28
N SER A 44 -35.74 -5.27 16.63
CA SER A 44 -35.79 -5.52 15.19
C SER A 44 -35.45 -4.25 14.39
N THR A 45 -36.11 -3.13 14.70
CA THR A 45 -35.83 -1.84 14.03
C THR A 45 -34.40 -1.36 14.27
N ARG A 46 -33.86 -1.49 15.48
CA ARG A 46 -32.44 -1.20 15.77
C ARG A 46 -31.49 -2.12 15.01
N SER A 47 -31.84 -3.39 14.83
CA SER A 47 -31.04 -4.33 14.05
C SER A 47 -30.99 -3.90 12.58
N VAL A 48 -32.13 -3.55 11.99
CA VAL A 48 -32.20 -3.03 10.61
C VAL A 48 -31.40 -1.73 10.47
N GLN A 49 -31.53 -0.80 11.42
CA GLN A 49 -30.76 0.45 11.42
C GLN A 49 -29.26 0.21 11.53
N ARG A 50 -28.80 -0.78 12.32
CA ARG A 50 -27.38 -1.17 12.39
C ARG A 50 -26.85 -1.70 11.07
N THR A 51 -27.61 -2.58 10.40
CA THR A 51 -27.23 -3.10 9.08
C THR A 51 -27.17 -1.99 8.05
N GLN A 52 -28.14 -1.06 8.07
CA GLN A 52 -28.14 0.10 7.19
C GLN A 52 -26.94 1.03 7.44
N ALA A 53 -26.66 1.36 8.70
CA ALA A 53 -25.51 2.19 9.06
C ALA A 53 -24.18 1.55 8.62
N LEU A 54 -24.02 0.24 8.80
CA LEU A 54 -22.84 -0.49 8.34
C LEU A 54 -22.71 -0.48 6.81
N ALA A 55 -23.80 -0.76 6.08
CA ALA A 55 -23.79 -0.73 4.62
C ALA A 55 -23.48 0.68 4.07
N SER A 56 -23.97 1.73 4.74
CA SER A 56 -23.61 3.11 4.41
C SER A 56 -22.13 3.41 4.66
N ALA A 57 -21.54 2.87 5.73
CA ALA A 57 -20.11 3.01 6.00
C ALA A 57 -19.25 2.27 4.94
N GLU A 58 -19.63 1.04 4.57
CA GLU A 58 -18.99 0.25 3.52
C GLU A 58 -19.00 0.97 2.16
N SER A 59 -20.16 1.52 1.78
CA SER A 59 -20.29 2.34 0.58
C SER A 59 -19.42 3.59 0.63
N GLY A 60 -19.34 4.24 1.80
CA GLY A 60 -18.48 5.39 2.03
C GLY A 60 -16.99 5.09 1.80
N ILE A 61 -16.50 3.92 2.25
CA ILE A 61 -15.13 3.47 1.96
C ILE A 61 -14.90 3.34 0.46
N ASN A 62 -15.81 2.69 -0.27
CA ASN A 62 -15.65 2.49 -1.72
C ASN A 62 -15.66 3.82 -2.50
N ILE A 63 -16.57 4.74 -2.14
CA ILE A 63 -16.63 6.06 -2.76
C ILE A 63 -15.38 6.87 -2.41
N GLY A 64 -14.93 6.84 -1.16
CA GLY A 64 -13.71 7.52 -0.71
C GLY A 64 -12.48 7.03 -1.46
N LEU A 65 -12.32 5.71 -1.58
CA LEU A 65 -11.23 5.11 -2.34
C LEU A 65 -11.27 5.50 -3.82
N TRP A 66 -12.45 5.48 -4.44
CA TRP A 66 -12.60 5.90 -5.83
C TRP A 66 -12.19 7.38 -6.00
N ARG A 67 -12.63 8.27 -5.10
CA ARG A 67 -12.27 9.70 -5.13
C ARG A 67 -10.78 9.92 -4.97
N LEU A 68 -10.15 9.21 -4.05
CA LEU A 68 -8.70 9.27 -3.79
C LEU A 68 -7.85 8.78 -4.97
N ASN A 69 -8.42 8.02 -5.91
CA ASN A 69 -7.75 7.52 -7.09
C ASN A 69 -8.04 8.34 -8.35
N HIS A 70 -8.96 9.30 -8.28
CA HIS A 70 -9.40 10.10 -9.43
C HIS A 70 -9.30 11.62 -9.17
N GLY A 71 -8.72 12.02 -8.04
CA GLY A 71 -8.63 13.40 -7.63
C GLY A 71 -7.75 13.54 -6.39
N PRO A 72 -7.40 14.80 -6.04
CA PRO A 72 -6.46 15.06 -4.95
C PRO A 72 -6.95 14.44 -3.63
N ASP A 73 -6.00 14.04 -2.79
CA ASP A 73 -6.24 13.37 -1.50
C ASP A 73 -7.31 14.04 -0.62
N SER A 74 -7.48 15.36 -0.73
CA SER A 74 -8.51 16.11 -0.02
C SER A 74 -9.94 15.69 -0.39
N GLN A 75 -10.17 15.14 -1.58
CA GLN A 75 -11.47 14.65 -2.04
C GLN A 75 -11.90 13.33 -1.40
N GLY A 76 -10.96 12.59 -0.79
CA GLY A 76 -11.29 11.39 -0.01
C GLY A 76 -12.11 11.70 1.24
N THR A 77 -12.03 12.93 1.75
CA THR A 77 -12.82 13.39 2.89
C THR A 77 -14.12 14.03 2.39
N PHE A 78 -15.26 13.47 2.78
CA PHE A 78 -16.58 14.00 2.42
C PHE A 78 -17.65 13.57 3.41
N SER A 79 -18.77 14.28 3.45
CA SER A 79 -19.93 13.87 4.24
C SER A 79 -21.21 14.09 3.44
N ASN A 80 -22.14 13.17 3.58
CA ASN A 80 -23.53 13.34 3.21
C ASN A 80 -24.41 13.01 4.42
N GLY A 81 -25.74 13.15 4.30
CA GLY A 81 -26.65 12.91 5.42
C GLY A 81 -26.67 11.47 5.97
N SER A 82 -26.11 10.49 5.25
CA SER A 82 -26.10 9.08 5.64
C SER A 82 -24.70 8.50 5.92
N MET A 83 -23.62 9.21 5.57
CA MET A 83 -22.25 8.80 5.86
C MET A 83 -21.30 10.00 5.95
N SER A 84 -20.25 9.86 6.77
CA SER A 84 -19.12 10.77 6.86
C SER A 84 -17.83 10.00 6.66
N VAL A 85 -16.97 10.45 5.76
CA VAL A 85 -15.70 9.81 5.41
C VAL A 85 -14.57 10.80 5.65
N THR A 86 -13.51 10.33 6.29
CA THR A 86 -12.30 11.10 6.57
C THR A 86 -11.09 10.28 6.14
N TYR A 87 -10.21 10.91 5.37
CA TYR A 87 -8.94 10.33 4.96
C TYR A 87 -7.79 11.03 5.69
N ASP A 88 -6.96 10.24 6.37
CA ASP A 88 -5.68 10.68 6.93
C ASP A 88 -4.56 10.31 5.95
N SER A 89 -3.96 11.31 5.31
CA SER A 89 -2.91 11.11 4.31
C SER A 89 -1.57 10.69 4.91
N VAL A 90 -1.32 10.97 6.19
CA VAL A 90 -0.08 10.61 6.89
C VAL A 90 -0.14 9.16 7.35
N ALA A 91 -1.24 8.79 8.00
CA ALA A 91 -1.45 7.41 8.45
C ALA A 91 -1.90 6.47 7.32
N GLN A 92 -2.30 7.02 6.16
CA GLN A 92 -2.93 6.30 5.05
C GLN A 92 -4.18 5.51 5.50
N ILE A 93 -4.98 6.10 6.38
CA ILE A 93 -6.20 5.48 6.93
C ILE A 93 -7.42 6.19 6.37
N LEU A 94 -8.33 5.41 5.77
CA LEU A 94 -9.65 5.87 5.34
C LEU A 94 -10.70 5.39 6.33
N THR A 95 -11.38 6.33 6.99
CA THR A 95 -12.41 6.04 7.99
C THR A 95 -13.77 6.53 7.50
N SER A 96 -14.76 5.65 7.47
CA SER A 96 -16.16 5.97 7.13
C SER A 96 -17.08 5.66 8.30
N THR A 97 -17.94 6.61 8.67
CA THR A 97 -19.02 6.46 9.63
C THR A 97 -20.37 6.60 8.92
N GLY A 98 -21.12 5.51 8.83
CA GLY A 98 -22.50 5.51 8.33
C GLY A 98 -23.49 5.76 9.46
N THR A 99 -24.55 6.52 9.19
CA THR A 99 -25.58 6.90 10.18
C THR A 99 -26.97 6.55 9.66
N SER A 100 -27.74 5.80 10.45
CA SER A 100 -29.16 5.54 10.22
C SER A 100 -29.96 5.89 11.48
N ALA A 101 -30.72 6.98 11.41
CA ALA A 101 -31.48 7.56 12.51
C ALA A 101 -30.63 7.83 13.77
N THR A 102 -30.67 6.94 14.77
CA THR A 102 -29.96 7.09 16.06
C THR A 102 -28.74 6.17 16.19
N VAL A 103 -28.46 5.38 15.15
CA VAL A 103 -27.38 4.40 15.14
C VAL A 103 -26.31 4.84 14.14
N SER A 104 -25.06 4.84 14.58
CA SER A 104 -23.89 5.03 13.71
C SER A 104 -23.00 3.79 13.73
N LYS A 105 -22.26 3.58 12.64
CA LYS A 105 -21.26 2.52 12.50
C LYS A 105 -20.04 3.04 11.78
N THR A 106 -18.86 2.77 12.33
CA THR A 106 -17.58 3.20 11.75
C THR A 106 -16.82 2.01 11.19
N VAL A 107 -16.16 2.22 10.05
CA VAL A 107 -15.25 1.29 9.38
C VAL A 107 -13.98 2.06 9.05
N SER A 108 -12.82 1.48 9.34
CA SER A 108 -11.52 2.07 9.01
C SER A 108 -10.67 1.07 8.22
N VAL A 109 -10.03 1.52 7.15
CA VAL A 109 -9.15 0.69 6.31
C VAL A 109 -7.79 1.34 6.13
N GLU A 110 -6.72 0.54 6.20
CA GLU A 110 -5.36 0.96 5.84
C GLU A 110 -5.22 0.87 4.31
N LEU A 111 -4.87 1.99 3.70
CA LEU A 111 -4.57 2.09 2.28
C LEU A 111 -3.08 1.90 2.05
N TRP A 112 -2.75 1.23 0.95
CA TRP A 112 -1.41 1.14 0.40
C TRP A 112 -1.33 1.94 -0.89
N ARG A 113 -0.22 2.65 -1.02
CA ARG A 113 0.07 3.45 -2.20
C ARG A 113 0.89 2.63 -3.18
N ASP A 114 0.34 2.44 -4.37
CA ASP A 114 1.00 1.72 -5.45
C ASP A 114 1.99 2.62 -6.18
N ASN A 115 3.29 2.38 -5.98
CA ASN A 115 4.33 3.19 -6.60
C ASN A 115 5.22 2.33 -7.51
N PRO A 116 5.96 2.94 -8.45
CA PRO A 116 6.77 2.20 -9.41
C PRO A 116 7.82 1.27 -8.81
N PHE A 117 8.29 1.53 -7.59
CA PHE A 117 9.29 0.70 -6.92
C PHE A 117 8.70 -0.52 -6.18
N ASN A 118 7.37 -0.59 -6.03
CA ASN A 118 6.69 -1.77 -5.48
C ASN A 118 6.58 -2.93 -6.49
N HIS A 119 6.89 -2.68 -7.77
CA HIS A 119 6.75 -3.64 -8.87
C HIS A 119 8.09 -4.13 -9.37
N ILE A 120 8.17 -5.38 -9.81
CA ILE A 120 9.38 -5.96 -10.39
C ILE A 120 9.83 -5.21 -11.65
N VAL A 121 8.87 -4.76 -12.45
CA VAL A 121 9.09 -3.94 -13.64
C VAL A 121 7.99 -2.89 -13.74
N SER A 122 8.39 -1.63 -13.79
CA SER A 122 7.52 -0.47 -14.01
C SER A 122 7.94 0.25 -15.28
N TYR A 123 7.00 0.48 -16.19
CA TYR A 123 7.26 1.12 -17.47
C TYR A 123 6.26 2.23 -17.81
N GLN A 124 6.69 3.22 -18.60
CA GLN A 124 5.83 4.32 -19.04
C GLN A 124 5.33 4.13 -20.47
N THR A 125 6.20 3.94 -21.45
CA THR A 125 5.77 3.92 -22.87
C THR A 125 5.72 2.54 -23.47
N GLN A 126 6.79 1.75 -23.31
CA GLN A 126 6.93 0.48 -24.02
C GLN A 126 7.61 -0.60 -23.18
N LEU A 127 7.09 -1.82 -23.32
CA LEU A 127 7.63 -3.04 -22.74
C LEU A 127 7.82 -4.09 -23.85
N ASP A 128 9.04 -4.59 -24.05
CA ASP A 128 9.34 -5.76 -24.90
C ASP A 128 9.88 -6.88 -24.02
N THR A 129 9.21 -8.02 -24.08
CA THR A 129 9.32 -9.13 -23.11
C THR A 129 9.60 -10.46 -23.79
N SER A 130 10.44 -10.44 -24.82
CA SER A 130 10.82 -11.63 -25.57
C SER A 130 11.78 -12.56 -24.76
N ASN A 131 11.21 -13.56 -24.07
CA ASN A 131 11.88 -14.68 -23.35
C ASN A 131 12.59 -14.37 -22.01
N TYR A 132 11.87 -13.89 -21.01
CA TYR A 132 12.37 -13.61 -19.66
C TYR A 132 11.68 -14.51 -18.62
N THR A 133 12.25 -14.60 -17.42
CA THR A 133 11.64 -15.29 -16.27
C THR A 133 11.47 -14.30 -15.13
N LEU A 134 10.25 -14.17 -14.59
CA LEU A 134 9.98 -13.40 -13.38
C LEU A 134 9.52 -14.31 -12.26
N ASN A 135 10.14 -14.12 -11.10
CA ASN A 135 9.73 -14.72 -9.84
C ASN A 135 9.38 -13.59 -8.87
N HIS A 136 8.17 -13.03 -9.03
CA HIS A 136 7.71 -11.89 -8.23
C HIS A 136 6.82 -12.33 -7.06
N LEU A 137 6.74 -11.48 -6.05
CA LEU A 137 5.76 -11.63 -4.98
C LEU A 137 4.36 -11.26 -5.49
N LYS A 138 3.33 -11.65 -4.73
CA LYS A 138 1.96 -11.22 -5.03
C LYS A 138 1.92 -9.68 -5.05
N ASP A 139 1.27 -9.12 -6.06
CA ASP A 139 1.09 -7.67 -6.25
C ASP A 139 2.37 -6.88 -6.63
N HIS A 140 3.52 -7.55 -6.83
CA HIS A 140 4.78 -6.95 -7.32
C HIS A 140 5.02 -7.23 -8.83
N GLY A 141 3.95 -7.41 -9.61
CA GLY A 141 4.04 -7.80 -11.00
C GLY A 141 4.64 -6.72 -11.92
N ILE A 142 4.44 -6.88 -13.22
CA ILE A 142 4.74 -5.80 -14.16
C ILE A 142 3.58 -4.81 -14.14
N SER A 143 3.87 -3.51 -14.03
CA SER A 143 2.86 -2.46 -14.05
C SER A 143 3.26 -1.26 -14.91
N HIS A 144 2.25 -0.53 -15.39
CA HIS A 144 2.41 0.69 -16.17
C HIS A 144 2.16 1.91 -15.27
N PHE A 145 3.04 2.90 -15.36
CA PHE A 145 2.94 4.15 -14.60
C PHE A 145 3.20 5.35 -15.50
N ASP A 146 2.35 6.37 -15.39
CA ASP A 146 2.52 7.67 -16.02
C ASP A 146 1.99 8.77 -15.08
N PRO A 147 2.85 9.67 -14.54
CA PRO A 147 4.29 9.80 -14.79
C PRO A 147 5.14 8.79 -14.00
N LEU A 148 6.44 8.70 -14.32
CA LEU A 148 7.45 8.05 -13.48
C LEU A 148 8.01 9.01 -12.41
N PRO A 149 8.64 8.49 -11.34
CA PRO A 149 9.22 9.31 -10.29
C PRO A 149 10.39 10.13 -10.82
N GLU A 150 10.45 11.41 -10.45
CA GLU A 150 11.55 12.29 -10.83
C GLU A 150 12.74 12.13 -9.88
N VAL A 151 13.93 12.07 -10.47
CA VAL A 151 15.20 11.93 -9.76
C VAL A 151 15.66 13.29 -9.24
N ASN A 152 16.12 13.34 -7.99
CA ASN A 152 16.76 14.52 -7.44
C ASN A 152 18.26 14.47 -7.68
N ASN A 153 18.73 15.03 -8.80
CA ASN A 153 20.15 15.03 -9.17
C ASN A 153 21.03 15.72 -8.10
N ALA A 154 20.55 16.83 -7.53
CA ALA A 154 21.28 17.57 -6.50
C ALA A 154 21.47 16.75 -5.21
N TYR A 155 20.52 15.86 -4.89
CA TYR A 155 20.68 14.93 -3.77
C TYR A 155 21.86 13.98 -3.99
N TYR A 156 21.95 13.35 -5.16
CA TYR A 156 23.05 12.42 -5.45
C TYR A 156 24.40 13.12 -5.58
N ASP A 157 24.44 14.28 -6.22
CA ASP A 157 25.67 15.09 -6.34
C ASP A 157 26.20 15.51 -4.96
N SER A 158 25.31 16.02 -4.08
CA SER A 158 25.71 16.44 -2.73
C SER A 158 26.24 15.28 -1.88
N ILE A 159 25.61 14.09 -1.93
CA ILE A 159 26.09 12.94 -1.15
C ILE A 159 27.39 12.39 -1.73
N ALA A 160 27.51 12.31 -3.06
CA ALA A 160 28.74 11.88 -3.69
C ALA A 160 29.91 12.83 -3.36
N SER A 161 29.66 14.13 -3.32
CA SER A 161 30.66 15.15 -2.99
C SER A 161 31.15 15.09 -1.53
N ILE A 162 30.33 14.62 -0.59
CA ILE A 162 30.67 14.59 0.84
C ILE A 162 31.13 13.19 1.29
N TYR A 163 30.43 12.15 0.85
CA TYR A 163 30.56 10.79 1.38
C TYR A 163 30.82 9.72 0.29
N GLY A 164 30.94 10.12 -0.97
CA GLY A 164 31.08 9.20 -2.09
C GLY A 164 32.19 9.64 -3.06
N PHE A 165 31.91 9.45 -4.35
CA PHE A 165 32.86 9.71 -5.43
C PHE A 165 32.19 10.47 -6.56
N HIS A 166 32.73 11.63 -6.89
CA HIS A 166 32.29 12.44 -8.02
C HIS A 166 33.29 12.31 -9.18
N HIS A 167 32.81 11.85 -10.33
CA HIS A 167 33.60 11.67 -11.56
C HIS A 167 33.07 12.63 -12.63
N VAL A 168 33.98 13.37 -13.26
CA VAL A 168 33.64 14.29 -14.36
C VAL A 168 34.09 13.69 -15.68
N GLY A 169 33.17 13.56 -16.63
CA GLY A 169 33.40 12.99 -17.95
C GLY A 169 33.21 11.47 -18.00
N ASP A 170 33.41 10.94 -19.21
CA ASP A 170 33.21 9.52 -19.49
C ASP A 170 34.17 8.65 -18.66
N THR A 171 33.61 7.66 -17.98
CA THR A 171 34.34 6.82 -17.03
C THR A 171 34.28 5.34 -17.44
N SER A 172 35.39 4.64 -17.28
CA SER A 172 35.48 3.20 -17.55
C SER A 172 36.02 2.44 -16.35
N PHE A 173 35.27 1.44 -15.89
CA PHE A 173 35.69 0.54 -14.82
C PHE A 173 36.07 -0.81 -15.41
N SER A 174 37.14 -1.42 -14.89
CA SER A 174 37.61 -2.76 -15.28
C SER A 174 38.12 -3.58 -14.09
N ALA A 175 37.80 -3.12 -12.88
CA ALA A 175 38.19 -3.70 -11.61
C ALA A 175 37.10 -3.36 -10.57
N PRO A 176 37.11 -4.04 -9.40
CA PRO A 176 36.27 -3.65 -8.27
C PRO A 176 36.42 -2.16 -7.96
N ILE A 177 35.29 -1.51 -7.74
CA ILE A 177 35.18 -0.09 -7.41
C ILE A 177 35.01 0.02 -5.88
N ASP A 178 35.51 1.10 -5.31
CA ASP A 178 35.29 1.41 -3.90
C ASP A 178 33.80 1.44 -3.55
N THR A 179 33.49 1.10 -2.30
CA THR A 179 32.11 1.09 -1.81
C THR A 179 31.61 2.51 -1.59
N GLY A 180 30.40 2.82 -2.07
CA GLY A 180 29.78 4.12 -1.85
C GLY A 180 28.85 4.57 -2.97
N ILE A 181 28.52 5.86 -2.97
CA ILE A 181 27.74 6.48 -4.05
C ILE A 181 28.71 7.08 -5.07
N HIS A 182 28.60 6.64 -6.31
CA HIS A 182 29.36 7.15 -7.45
C HIS A 182 28.44 8.02 -8.30
N PHE A 183 28.69 9.32 -8.30
CA PHE A 183 28.07 10.26 -9.23
C PHE A 183 29.00 10.47 -10.42
N ILE A 184 28.50 10.21 -11.62
CA ILE A 184 29.29 10.29 -12.85
C ILE A 184 28.59 11.23 -13.81
N ASP A 185 29.22 12.38 -14.04
CA ASP A 185 28.78 13.35 -15.02
C ASP A 185 29.32 13.01 -16.40
N GLY A 186 28.74 12.00 -17.04
CA GLY A 186 29.18 11.46 -18.33
C GLY A 186 28.66 10.04 -18.58
N ASN A 187 29.23 9.37 -19.58
CA ASN A 187 28.90 7.97 -19.88
C ASN A 187 29.75 7.00 -19.07
N VAL A 188 29.23 5.81 -18.81
CA VAL A 188 29.91 4.75 -18.08
C VAL A 188 30.06 3.50 -18.92
N THR A 189 31.26 2.93 -18.92
CA THR A 189 31.51 1.57 -19.40
C THR A 189 32.05 0.70 -18.26
N MET A 190 31.26 -0.26 -17.79
CA MET A 190 31.72 -1.26 -16.83
C MET A 190 32.15 -2.53 -17.58
N LYS A 191 33.42 -2.90 -17.46
CA LYS A 191 34.03 -4.04 -18.13
C LYS A 191 34.13 -5.24 -17.21
N ASN A 192 34.46 -6.39 -17.78
CA ASN A 192 34.60 -7.66 -17.08
C ASN A 192 35.47 -7.55 -15.83
N GLY A 193 34.96 -8.03 -14.70
CA GLY A 193 35.64 -7.96 -13.40
C GLY A 193 35.31 -6.70 -12.58
N SER A 194 34.47 -5.81 -13.10
CA SER A 194 33.99 -4.65 -12.33
C SER A 194 32.91 -5.06 -11.34
N SER A 195 33.04 -4.61 -10.09
CA SER A 195 32.02 -4.80 -9.06
C SER A 195 31.85 -3.57 -8.21
N LEU A 196 30.62 -3.26 -7.81
CA LEU A 196 30.28 -2.15 -6.93
C LEU A 196 29.34 -2.62 -5.82
N PHE A 197 29.67 -2.29 -4.57
CA PHE A 197 28.72 -2.30 -3.46
C PHE A 197 28.38 -0.84 -3.14
N GLY A 198 27.22 -0.37 -3.60
CA GLY A 198 26.96 1.06 -3.67
C GLY A 198 25.86 1.45 -4.64
N THR A 199 25.88 2.72 -5.02
CA THR A 199 24.94 3.31 -5.99
C THR A 199 25.73 3.91 -7.14
N LEU A 200 25.32 3.59 -8.36
CA LEU A 200 25.86 4.19 -9.57
C LEU A 200 24.85 5.18 -10.13
N PHE A 201 25.12 6.47 -9.97
CA PHE A 201 24.36 7.57 -10.54
C PHE A 201 25.09 8.09 -11.78
N VAL A 202 24.41 8.13 -12.92
CA VAL A 202 25.01 8.49 -14.20
C VAL A 202 24.12 9.47 -14.95
N THR A 203 24.68 10.61 -15.39
CA THR A 203 23.95 11.60 -16.18
C THR A 203 23.82 11.21 -17.65
N GLY A 204 24.78 10.43 -18.17
CA GLY A 204 24.76 9.84 -19.50
C GLY A 204 24.37 8.35 -19.51
N SER A 205 24.81 7.63 -20.53
CA SER A 205 24.50 6.21 -20.72
C SER A 205 25.44 5.25 -20.00
N ILE A 206 24.97 4.05 -19.70
CA ILE A 206 25.72 2.95 -19.08
C ILE A 206 25.76 1.74 -20.01
N LYS A 207 26.98 1.22 -20.20
CA LYS A 207 27.23 -0.02 -20.93
C LYS A 207 27.95 -1.04 -20.06
N PHE A 208 27.37 -2.24 -19.96
CA PHE A 208 27.98 -3.39 -19.29
C PHE A 208 28.63 -4.32 -20.31
N LEU A 209 29.89 -4.67 -20.10
CA LEU A 209 30.69 -5.53 -20.99
C LEU A 209 31.29 -6.70 -20.19
N GLY A 210 30.68 -7.88 -20.28
CA GLY A 210 31.14 -9.09 -19.60
C GLY A 210 30.60 -9.21 -18.17
N THR A 211 31.33 -9.88 -17.29
CA THR A 211 30.87 -10.14 -15.92
C THR A 211 30.97 -8.87 -15.07
N VAL A 212 29.82 -8.32 -14.69
CA VAL A 212 29.70 -7.13 -13.84
C VAL A 212 28.72 -7.39 -12.72
N SER A 213 29.03 -6.94 -11.50
CA SER A 213 28.12 -7.04 -10.36
C SER A 213 27.91 -5.70 -9.67
N ILE A 214 26.66 -5.30 -9.48
CA ILE A 214 26.30 -4.11 -8.70
C ILE A 214 25.32 -4.52 -7.61
N GLN A 215 25.62 -4.17 -6.37
CA GLN A 215 24.75 -4.39 -5.23
C GLN A 215 24.50 -3.08 -4.50
N ALA A 216 23.22 -2.70 -4.38
CA ALA A 216 22.78 -1.57 -3.61
C ALA A 216 23.22 -1.66 -2.15
N GLN A 217 23.73 -0.54 -1.65
CA GLN A 217 24.08 -0.37 -0.24
C GLN A 217 22.87 0.08 0.59
N GLN A 218 22.84 -0.33 1.85
CA GLN A 218 21.84 0.15 2.81
C GLN A 218 22.18 1.58 3.23
N MET A 219 21.15 2.41 3.44
CA MET A 219 21.35 3.72 4.05
C MET A 219 21.87 3.58 5.49
N PRO A 220 22.81 4.44 5.93
CA PRO A 220 23.17 4.53 7.34
C PRO A 220 21.92 4.79 8.20
N ASP A 221 21.82 4.07 9.33
CA ASP A 221 20.77 4.23 10.35
C ASP A 221 19.31 4.10 9.84
N SER A 222 19.10 3.47 8.68
CA SER A 222 17.77 3.31 8.08
C SER A 222 17.56 1.89 7.54
N SER A 223 16.30 1.46 7.46
CA SER A 223 15.92 0.18 6.83
C SER A 223 15.76 0.28 5.31
N LEU A 224 16.08 1.44 4.73
CA LEU A 224 16.02 1.72 3.30
C LEU A 224 17.35 1.42 2.62
N TYR A 225 17.27 1.04 1.35
CA TYR A 225 18.43 0.86 0.49
C TYR A 225 18.47 1.99 -0.53
N TYR A 226 19.67 2.47 -0.87
CA TYR A 226 19.84 3.29 -2.06
C TYR A 226 19.57 2.45 -3.31
N PRO A 227 19.21 3.06 -4.45
CA PRO A 227 19.13 2.33 -5.70
C PRO A 227 20.52 1.82 -6.11
N ALA A 228 20.56 0.70 -6.84
CA ALA A 228 21.80 0.18 -7.40
C ALA A 228 22.27 1.05 -8.57
N ILE A 229 21.33 1.45 -9.43
CA ILE A 229 21.60 2.22 -10.64
C ILE A 229 20.54 3.30 -10.81
N VAL A 230 20.98 4.52 -11.09
CA VAL A 230 20.12 5.65 -11.49
C VAL A 230 20.73 6.28 -12.72
N VAL A 231 19.99 6.28 -13.84
CA VAL A 231 20.38 6.95 -15.08
C VAL A 231 19.43 8.10 -15.37
N GLY A 232 20.00 9.29 -15.50
CA GLY A 232 19.29 10.54 -15.84
C GLY A 232 19.28 10.88 -17.33
N ASP A 233 19.85 10.02 -18.18
CA ASP A 233 19.82 10.20 -19.64
C ASP A 233 18.41 9.90 -20.20
N THR A 234 18.06 10.56 -21.29
CA THR A 234 16.77 10.36 -22.00
C THR A 234 16.96 9.64 -23.33
N ALA A 235 18.19 9.23 -23.64
CA ALA A 235 18.56 8.58 -24.88
C ALA A 235 17.96 7.16 -24.98
N GLU A 236 17.88 6.64 -26.22
CA GLU A 236 17.39 5.27 -26.47
C GLU A 236 18.39 4.17 -26.09
N THR A 237 19.46 4.49 -25.36
CA THR A 237 20.52 3.53 -24.98
C THR A 237 21.04 3.73 -23.55
N ASP A 238 20.20 4.20 -22.63
CA ASP A 238 20.64 4.52 -21.26
C ASP A 238 21.28 3.35 -20.53
N ILE A 239 20.68 2.16 -20.59
CA ILE A 239 21.24 0.98 -19.92
C ILE A 239 21.29 -0.20 -20.89
N LEU A 240 22.52 -0.63 -21.20
CA LEU A 240 22.79 -1.80 -22.04
C LEU A 240 23.49 -2.89 -21.24
N GLY A 241 22.74 -3.94 -20.90
CA GLY A 241 23.23 -5.18 -20.31
C GLY A 241 23.78 -6.16 -21.34
N THR A 242 24.86 -6.84 -20.99
CA THR A 242 25.35 -8.03 -21.70
C THR A 242 25.27 -9.23 -20.76
N PRO A 243 25.21 -10.46 -21.29
CA PRO A 243 25.07 -11.66 -20.48
C PRO A 243 26.11 -11.70 -19.37
N LEU A 244 25.68 -12.09 -18.16
CA LEU A 244 26.46 -12.13 -16.91
C LEU A 244 26.48 -10.82 -16.10
N LEU A 245 25.51 -9.94 -16.28
CA LEU A 245 25.25 -8.84 -15.35
C LEU A 245 24.45 -9.35 -14.13
N ILE A 246 24.93 -8.99 -12.94
CA ILE A 246 24.26 -9.28 -11.67
C ILE A 246 23.94 -7.97 -10.98
N ILE A 247 22.66 -7.63 -10.85
CA ILE A 247 22.21 -6.44 -10.12
C ILE A 247 21.35 -6.84 -8.93
N LYS A 248 21.67 -6.29 -7.76
CA LYS A 248 20.89 -6.43 -6.53
C LYS A 248 20.52 -5.06 -5.99
N GLY A 249 19.36 -4.55 -6.36
CA GLY A 249 18.83 -3.26 -5.93
C GLY A 249 17.94 -2.65 -6.99
N ALA A 250 17.30 -1.52 -6.66
CA ALA A 250 16.47 -0.78 -7.59
C ALA A 250 17.29 -0.24 -8.77
N VAL A 251 16.76 -0.38 -9.97
CA VAL A 251 17.29 0.20 -11.21
C VAL A 251 16.31 1.24 -11.70
N PHE A 252 16.79 2.46 -11.91
CA PHE A 252 15.99 3.55 -12.45
C PHE A 252 16.65 4.13 -13.71
N SER A 253 15.84 4.42 -14.73
CA SER A 253 16.26 5.14 -15.95
C SER A 253 15.18 6.11 -16.42
N THR A 254 15.53 7.35 -16.73
CA THR A 254 14.57 8.28 -17.35
C THR A 254 14.20 7.91 -18.80
N GLY A 255 15.08 7.19 -19.53
CA GLY A 255 14.82 6.68 -20.86
C GLY A 255 14.72 5.14 -20.92
N TYR A 256 15.78 4.49 -21.38
CA TYR A 256 15.72 3.14 -21.95
C TYR A 256 16.58 2.08 -21.25
N VAL A 257 15.95 0.98 -20.85
CA VAL A 257 16.63 -0.17 -20.23
C VAL A 257 16.57 -1.42 -21.12
N ASN A 258 17.71 -2.04 -21.38
CA ASN A 258 17.84 -3.27 -22.16
C ASN A 258 18.77 -4.27 -21.49
N PHE A 259 18.20 -5.34 -20.93
CA PHE A 259 18.95 -6.41 -20.28
C PHE A 259 18.90 -7.71 -21.08
N LYS A 260 20.00 -8.48 -21.04
CA LYS A 260 20.19 -9.70 -21.85
C LYS A 260 20.95 -10.76 -21.05
N GLY A 261 20.31 -11.87 -20.66
CA GLY A 261 21.01 -13.02 -20.06
C GLY A 261 21.49 -12.81 -18.62
N ASP A 262 20.74 -12.02 -17.84
CA ASP A 262 21.19 -11.43 -16.58
C ASP A 262 20.37 -11.92 -15.38
N THR A 263 20.98 -11.91 -14.18
CA THR A 263 20.24 -12.16 -12.92
C THR A 263 20.05 -10.84 -12.20
N LEU A 264 18.80 -10.42 -12.10
CA LEU A 264 18.41 -9.13 -11.53
C LEU A 264 17.55 -9.36 -10.29
N THR A 265 17.64 -8.45 -9.33
CA THR A 265 16.89 -8.50 -8.09
C THR A 265 16.63 -7.07 -7.67
N GLY A 266 15.36 -6.72 -7.43
CA GLY A 266 14.93 -5.34 -7.19
C GLY A 266 14.09 -4.79 -8.34
N PRO A 267 13.38 -3.68 -8.09
CA PRO A 267 12.48 -3.07 -9.06
C PRO A 267 13.25 -2.43 -10.22
N ILE A 268 12.77 -2.60 -11.44
CA ILE A 268 13.24 -1.89 -12.63
C ILE A 268 12.20 -0.85 -13.00
N VAL A 269 12.56 0.43 -12.93
CA VAL A 269 11.68 1.55 -13.26
C VAL A 269 12.29 2.32 -14.42
N ALA A 270 11.64 2.31 -15.59
CA ALA A 270 12.15 3.06 -16.73
C ALA A 270 11.05 3.48 -17.71
N ASN A 271 11.30 4.50 -18.54
CA ASN A 271 10.33 4.89 -19.56
C ASN A 271 10.08 3.74 -20.55
N LYS A 272 11.14 3.07 -21.04
CA LYS A 272 11.04 1.88 -21.89
C LYS A 272 11.91 0.75 -21.38
N VAL A 273 11.34 -0.45 -21.30
CA VAL A 273 12.00 -1.66 -20.78
C VAL A 273 12.02 -2.76 -21.83
N VAL A 274 13.19 -3.34 -22.06
CA VAL A 274 13.39 -4.47 -22.97
C VAL A 274 14.13 -5.57 -22.23
N LEU A 275 13.44 -6.69 -22.01
CA LEU A 275 13.98 -7.88 -21.38
C LEU A 275 14.12 -8.96 -22.44
N LYS A 276 15.35 -9.37 -22.74
CA LYS A 276 15.65 -10.41 -23.73
C LYS A 276 15.90 -11.78 -23.09
N SER A 277 16.07 -12.78 -23.96
CA SER A 277 16.37 -14.17 -23.60
C SER A 277 17.39 -14.31 -22.47
N GLY A 278 17.00 -15.05 -21.42
CA GLY A 278 17.87 -15.42 -20.31
C GLY A 278 17.92 -14.43 -19.15
N VAL A 279 17.16 -13.32 -19.20
CA VAL A 279 16.98 -12.46 -18.03
C VAL A 279 16.08 -13.16 -17.00
N VAL A 280 16.57 -13.25 -15.77
CA VAL A 280 15.85 -13.76 -14.61
C VAL A 280 15.76 -12.65 -13.57
N ILE A 281 14.54 -12.24 -13.23
CA ILE A 281 14.30 -11.26 -12.16
C ILE A 281 13.57 -11.95 -11.01
N THR A 282 14.04 -11.76 -9.78
CA THR A 282 13.44 -12.39 -8.60
C THR A 282 13.30 -11.42 -7.44
N ASP A 283 12.13 -11.44 -6.81
CA ASP A 283 11.81 -10.63 -5.62
C ASP A 283 11.99 -11.44 -4.34
N TYR A 284 11.83 -12.76 -4.42
CA TYR A 284 11.84 -13.66 -3.26
C TYR A 284 13.11 -13.51 -2.43
N GLY A 285 12.95 -13.23 -1.13
CA GLY A 285 14.05 -13.03 -0.18
C GLY A 285 14.77 -11.67 -0.32
N ASN A 286 14.23 -10.77 -1.14
CA ASN A 286 14.84 -9.48 -1.47
C ASN A 286 13.83 -8.31 -1.41
N GLU A 287 12.77 -8.43 -0.60
CA GLU A 287 11.69 -7.42 -0.50
C GLU A 287 12.20 -6.04 -0.05
N LYS A 288 13.35 -6.02 0.62
CA LYS A 288 14.01 -4.79 1.08
C LYS A 288 14.32 -3.78 -0.04
N TYR A 289 14.48 -4.24 -1.29
CA TYR A 289 14.76 -3.36 -2.44
C TYR A 289 13.50 -2.74 -3.07
N TYR A 290 12.29 -3.18 -2.67
CA TYR A 290 11.00 -2.73 -3.22
C TYR A 290 10.37 -1.61 -2.40
N LYS A 291 11.11 -1.05 -1.44
CA LYS A 291 10.70 0.17 -0.73
C LYS A 291 11.09 1.37 -1.57
N TYR A 292 10.30 2.44 -1.47
CA TYR A 292 10.58 3.70 -2.15
C TYR A 292 11.99 4.22 -1.76
N PRO A 293 12.95 4.25 -2.70
CA PRO A 293 14.33 4.60 -2.39
C PRO A 293 14.50 6.12 -2.16
N PRO A 294 15.55 6.53 -1.44
CA PRO A 294 15.89 7.95 -1.31
C PRO A 294 16.38 8.54 -2.65
N GLY A 295 16.48 9.86 -2.74
CA GLY A 295 17.02 10.56 -3.92
C GLY A 295 16.05 10.70 -5.08
N PHE A 296 14.78 10.37 -4.86
CA PHE A 296 13.66 10.71 -5.73
C PHE A 296 12.82 11.78 -5.05
N LEU A 297 12.11 12.56 -5.85
CA LEU A 297 11.06 13.43 -5.33
C LEU A 297 10.06 12.59 -4.52
N GLY A 298 9.57 13.15 -3.40
CA GLY A 298 8.80 12.37 -2.43
C GLY A 298 7.59 11.65 -3.07
N PRO A 299 7.22 10.47 -2.58
CA PRO A 299 6.09 9.72 -3.13
C PRO A 299 4.76 10.48 -2.99
N ASP A 300 4.70 11.51 -2.14
CA ASP A 300 3.52 12.37 -1.94
C ASP A 300 3.35 13.44 -3.01
N ILE A 301 4.37 13.68 -3.85
CA ILE A 301 4.27 14.64 -4.95
C ILE A 301 3.38 14.10 -6.08
N TYR A 302 3.30 12.78 -6.19
CA TYR A 302 2.48 12.10 -7.18
C TYR A 302 1.25 11.48 -6.54
N ASP A 303 0.10 11.61 -7.21
CA ASP A 303 -1.14 10.96 -6.80
C ASP A 303 -1.18 9.51 -7.30
N TRP A 304 -0.29 8.70 -6.73
CA TRP A 304 -0.21 7.28 -7.01
C TRP A 304 -1.51 6.57 -6.61
N VAL A 305 -1.89 5.54 -7.36
CA VAL A 305 -3.11 4.74 -7.11
C VAL A 305 -3.04 4.11 -5.73
N LYS A 306 -4.14 4.20 -4.97
CA LYS A 306 -4.25 3.64 -3.63
C LYS A 306 -5.19 2.44 -3.64
N PHE A 307 -4.84 1.40 -2.88
CA PHE A 307 -5.64 0.19 -2.72
C PHE A 307 -5.68 -0.26 -1.27
N ILE A 308 -6.65 -1.10 -0.90
CA ILE A 308 -6.80 -1.56 0.48
C ILE A 308 -5.82 -2.71 0.73
N LYS A 309 -4.85 -2.52 1.63
CA LYS A 309 -3.86 -3.54 2.01
C LYS A 309 -4.43 -4.57 2.97
N LYS A 310 -5.17 -4.10 3.97
CA LYS A 310 -5.81 -4.91 5.01
C LYS A 310 -6.94 -4.10 5.64
N GLY A 311 -8.18 -4.57 5.48
CA GLY A 311 -9.32 -3.99 6.18
C GLY A 311 -9.44 -4.60 7.57
N SER A 312 -9.17 -3.81 8.62
CA SER A 312 -9.68 -4.16 9.95
C SER A 312 -11.08 -3.57 10.05
N TRP A 313 -12.10 -4.41 9.86
CA TRP A 313 -13.49 -4.01 10.04
C TRP A 313 -13.80 -3.83 11.54
N VAL A 314 -13.21 -2.79 12.14
CA VAL A 314 -13.51 -2.44 13.54
C VAL A 314 -14.84 -1.71 13.55
N SER A 315 -15.93 -2.47 13.55
CA SER A 315 -17.27 -1.88 13.75
C SER A 315 -17.43 -1.45 15.21
N SER A 316 -17.02 -0.23 15.56
CA SER A 316 -17.40 0.34 16.84
C SER A 316 -18.92 0.59 16.85
N ASN A 317 -19.56 0.30 17.98
CA ASN A 317 -20.96 0.67 18.26
C ASN A 317 -21.02 2.12 18.75
#